data_AF-A0A3B9CV09-F1
#
_entry.id   AF-A0A3B9CV09-F1
#
_cell.length_a   1.000
_cell.length_b   1.000
_cell.length_c   1.000
_cell.angle_alpha   90.00
_cell.angle_beta   90.00
_cell.angle_gamma   90.00
#
_symmetry.space_group_name_H-M   'P 1'
#
loop_
_entity.id
_entity.type
_entity.pdbx_description
1 polymer ?
#
loop_
_entity_poly.entity_id
_entity_poly.type
_entity_poly.pdbx_seq_one_letter_code
_entity_poly.pdbx_strand_id
1 'polypeptide(L)'
;MLVDIDKDDSPELITHWDGAWGWIEPQEDPAAPWKFHAIEESRDWPQFYHGQGVGDINGDGRLDLVINDGWYEHPEATRSQHWRFHQHKFSHDRGGAQMYVMDVDNDGDSDVISALNGHGWGLAWFEQQQEGKKISFVKHRMMGDRSEEQKFGVAFSQVSGVEGLCRINGPNTREASLLTRLVCQDERAVVKIMVRRG
;
A
#
# COMPACT_ATOMS: atom_id res chain seq x y z
N MET A 1 0.69 -10.82 -3.79
CA MET A 1 0.88 -10.74 -2.32
C MET A 1 0.06 -11.85 -1.69
N LEU A 2 0.58 -12.57 -0.69
CA LEU A 2 -0.23 -13.55 0.08
C LEU A 2 -0.84 -12.85 1.30
N VAL A 3 -2.16 -12.93 1.44
CA VAL A 3 -2.92 -12.32 2.56
C VAL A 3 -4.28 -13.01 2.66
N ASP A 4 -4.75 -13.23 3.88
CA ASP A 4 -6.11 -13.68 4.16
C ASP A 4 -7.06 -12.48 3.95
N ILE A 5 -7.60 -12.36 2.73
CA ILE A 5 -8.33 -11.16 2.29
C ILE A 5 -9.77 -11.15 2.79
N ASP A 6 -10.38 -12.33 2.96
CA ASP A 6 -11.77 -12.51 3.37
C ASP A 6 -11.93 -12.97 4.84
N LYS A 7 -10.81 -13.14 5.56
CA LYS A 7 -10.72 -13.47 6.99
C LYS A 7 -11.23 -14.87 7.31
N ASP A 8 -10.92 -15.83 6.46
CA ASP A 8 -11.30 -17.24 6.63
C ASP A 8 -10.19 -18.12 7.24
N ASP A 9 -9.10 -17.51 7.72
CA ASP A 9 -7.88 -18.13 8.23
C ASP A 9 -7.03 -18.85 7.16
N SER A 10 -7.36 -18.71 5.87
CA SER A 10 -6.56 -19.15 4.73
C SER A 10 -6.05 -17.93 3.95
N PRO A 11 -4.78 -17.91 3.51
CA PRO A 11 -4.26 -16.80 2.72
C PRO A 11 -4.47 -16.98 1.21
N GLU A 12 -4.97 -15.94 0.56
CA GLU A 12 -5.16 -15.84 -0.88
C GLU A 12 -3.98 -15.13 -1.55
N LEU A 13 -3.79 -15.39 -2.85
CA LEU A 13 -2.85 -14.64 -3.66
C LEU A 13 -3.53 -13.47 -4.36
N ILE A 14 -3.22 -12.25 -3.94
CA ILE A 14 -3.61 -11.03 -4.66
C ILE A 14 -2.74 -10.85 -5.90
N THR A 15 -3.38 -10.73 -7.06
CA THR A 15 -2.72 -10.61 -8.36
C THR A 15 -3.55 -9.78 -9.35
N HIS A 16 -2.88 -9.31 -10.40
CA HIS A 16 -3.51 -8.91 -11.64
C HIS A 16 -3.49 -10.09 -12.62
N TRP A 17 -4.64 -10.45 -13.20
CA TRP A 17 -4.75 -11.53 -14.18
C TRP A 17 -5.90 -11.25 -15.15
N ASP A 18 -5.68 -11.59 -16.42
CA ASP A 18 -6.66 -11.42 -17.51
C ASP A 18 -7.32 -10.03 -17.58
N GLY A 19 -6.52 -8.99 -17.34
CA GLY A 19 -6.98 -7.59 -17.42
C GLY A 19 -7.76 -7.10 -16.19
N ALA A 20 -7.78 -7.84 -15.08
CA ALA A 20 -8.43 -7.42 -13.84
C ALA A 20 -7.54 -7.65 -12.62
N TRP A 21 -7.67 -6.78 -11.61
CA TRP A 21 -7.24 -7.12 -10.27
C TRP A 21 -8.16 -8.18 -9.66
N GLY A 22 -7.60 -8.99 -8.78
CA GLY A 22 -8.36 -9.97 -8.02
C GLY A 22 -7.50 -10.78 -7.08
N TRP A 23 -8.09 -11.85 -6.59
CA TRP A 23 -7.44 -12.78 -5.68
C TRP A 23 -7.64 -14.21 -6.15
N ILE A 24 -6.65 -15.05 -5.88
CA ILE A 24 -6.68 -16.47 -6.21
C ILE A 24 -6.80 -17.27 -4.92
N GLU A 25 -7.86 -18.08 -4.84
CA GLU A 25 -8.22 -18.92 -3.71
C GLU A 25 -7.61 -20.33 -3.86
N PRO A 26 -6.89 -20.85 -2.84
CA PRO A 26 -6.47 -22.25 -2.82
C PRO A 26 -7.69 -23.19 -2.82
N GLN A 27 -7.52 -24.40 -3.33
CA GLN A 27 -8.57 -25.42 -3.33
C GLN A 27 -8.23 -26.52 -2.32
N GLU A 28 -9.25 -27.19 -1.77
CA GLU A 28 -9.04 -28.33 -0.86
C GLU A 28 -8.19 -29.44 -1.52
N ASP A 29 -8.39 -29.67 -2.81
CA ASP A 29 -7.53 -30.54 -3.62
C ASP A 29 -6.32 -29.72 -4.13
N PRO A 30 -5.09 -30.02 -3.68
CA PRO A 30 -3.90 -29.29 -4.11
C PRO A 30 -3.56 -29.50 -5.60
N ALA A 31 -4.14 -30.51 -6.26
CA ALA A 31 -3.98 -30.74 -7.69
C ALA A 31 -5.01 -29.99 -8.54
N ALA A 32 -6.08 -29.47 -7.93
CA ALA A 32 -7.09 -28.68 -8.64
C ALA A 32 -6.56 -27.29 -9.01
N PRO A 33 -6.98 -26.72 -10.15
CA PRO A 33 -6.61 -25.35 -10.50
C PRO A 33 -7.19 -24.39 -9.47
N TRP A 34 -6.38 -23.43 -9.03
CA TRP A 34 -6.85 -22.41 -8.12
C TRP A 34 -7.87 -21.49 -8.81
N LYS A 35 -8.81 -20.97 -8.04
CA LYS A 35 -9.91 -20.15 -8.56
C LYS A 35 -9.58 -18.68 -8.46
N PHE A 36 -9.64 -17.95 -9.58
CA PHE A 36 -9.52 -16.50 -9.58
C PHE A 36 -10.88 -15.83 -9.36
N HIS A 37 -10.90 -14.84 -8.49
CA HIS A 37 -12.03 -13.98 -8.21
C HIS A 37 -11.64 -12.55 -8.60
N ALA A 38 -12.14 -12.10 -9.75
CA ALA A 38 -11.97 -10.72 -10.20
C ALA A 38 -12.73 -9.77 -9.28
N ILE A 39 -12.13 -8.64 -8.94
CA ILE A 39 -12.78 -7.56 -8.16
C ILE A 39 -13.27 -6.41 -9.05
N GLU A 40 -12.98 -6.47 -10.34
CA GLU A 40 -13.36 -5.48 -11.34
C GLU A 40 -13.61 -6.16 -12.69
N GLU A 41 -14.19 -5.40 -13.63
CA GLU A 41 -14.28 -5.85 -15.02
C GLU A 41 -12.89 -5.83 -15.68
N SER A 42 -12.66 -6.79 -16.58
CA SER A 42 -11.44 -6.82 -17.39
C SER A 42 -11.36 -5.59 -18.29
N ARG A 43 -10.19 -4.96 -18.33
CA ARG A 43 -9.91 -3.80 -19.17
C ARG A 43 -8.51 -3.87 -19.77
N ASP A 44 -8.33 -3.15 -20.87
CA ASP A 44 -7.01 -2.98 -21.47
C ASP A 44 -6.15 -2.09 -20.56
N TRP A 45 -5.16 -2.70 -19.93
CA TRP A 45 -4.20 -2.00 -19.09
C TRP A 45 -2.95 -1.66 -19.92
N PRO A 46 -2.73 -0.39 -20.29
CA PRO A 46 -1.64 0.01 -21.19
C PRO A 46 -0.25 -0.08 -20.56
N GLN A 47 -0.17 -0.31 -19.24
CA GLN A 47 1.07 -0.36 -18.48
C GLN A 47 0.97 -1.40 -17.35
N PHE A 48 2.11 -2.03 -17.03
CA PHE A 48 2.23 -2.82 -15.81
C PHE A 48 2.22 -1.90 -14.60
N TYR A 49 1.26 -2.14 -13.71
CA TYR A 49 1.13 -1.38 -12.48
C TYR A 49 2.07 -1.95 -11.43
N HIS A 50 3.10 -1.17 -11.09
CA HIS A 50 3.92 -1.44 -9.91
C HIS A 50 3.31 -0.76 -8.69
N GLY A 51 3.28 -1.49 -7.57
CA GLY A 51 2.77 -1.00 -6.30
C GLY A 51 1.36 -1.49 -6.02
N GLN A 52 1.30 -2.48 -5.13
CA GLN A 52 0.07 -2.97 -4.52
C GLN A 52 0.28 -3.07 -3.00
N GLY A 53 -0.79 -2.85 -2.25
CA GLY A 53 -0.86 -2.98 -0.80
C GLY A 53 -2.25 -3.49 -0.39
N VAL A 54 -2.36 -3.98 0.83
CA VAL A 54 -3.64 -4.41 1.40
C VAL A 54 -3.78 -3.89 2.82
N GLY A 55 -4.95 -3.38 3.18
CA GLY A 55 -5.27 -2.92 4.53
C GLY A 55 -6.65 -2.26 4.62
N ASP A 56 -7.14 -2.06 5.84
CA ASP A 56 -8.45 -1.49 6.12
C ASP A 56 -8.42 0.04 6.02
N ILE A 57 -8.70 0.60 4.83
CA ILE A 57 -8.58 2.03 4.55
C ILE A 57 -9.75 2.82 5.14
N ASN A 58 -10.94 2.23 5.13
CA ASN A 58 -12.17 2.90 5.58
C ASN A 58 -12.56 2.59 7.03
N GLY A 59 -11.78 1.77 7.74
CA GLY A 59 -11.97 1.42 9.14
C GLY A 59 -13.17 0.49 9.39
N ASP A 60 -13.63 -0.22 8.36
CA ASP A 60 -14.80 -1.10 8.45
C ASP A 60 -14.46 -2.54 8.90
N GLY A 61 -13.18 -2.81 9.13
CA GLY A 61 -12.67 -4.10 9.54
C GLY A 61 -12.51 -5.10 8.40
N ARG A 62 -12.63 -4.71 7.12
CA ARG A 62 -12.27 -5.54 5.96
C ARG A 62 -11.01 -5.00 5.31
N LEU A 63 -10.30 -5.86 4.59
CA LEU A 63 -9.06 -5.51 3.94
C LEU A 63 -9.33 -5.00 2.53
N ASP A 64 -8.96 -3.75 2.26
CA ASP A 64 -9.06 -3.12 0.96
C ASP A 64 -7.80 -3.37 0.12
N LEU A 65 -7.94 -3.36 -1.22
CA LEU A 65 -6.80 -3.44 -2.14
C LEU A 65 -6.36 -2.03 -2.52
N VAL A 66 -5.12 -1.68 -2.21
CA VAL A 66 -4.52 -0.41 -2.62
C VAL A 66 -3.63 -0.63 -3.83
N ILE A 67 -3.80 0.21 -4.84
CA ILE A 67 -2.92 0.31 -6.00
C ILE A 67 -2.40 1.74 -6.11
N ASN A 68 -1.45 1.94 -7.01
CA ASN A 68 -0.83 3.24 -7.23
C ASN A 68 -1.82 4.40 -7.60
N ASP A 69 -2.98 4.07 -8.17
CA ASP A 69 -3.99 5.01 -8.72
C ASP A 69 -5.25 5.14 -7.86
N GLY A 70 -5.32 4.39 -6.76
CA GLY A 70 -6.43 4.44 -5.84
C GLY A 70 -6.53 3.18 -4.99
N TRP A 71 -7.72 2.92 -4.48
CA TRP A 71 -7.98 1.72 -3.70
C TRP A 71 -9.36 1.15 -4.04
N TYR A 72 -9.52 -0.15 -3.86
CA TYR A 72 -10.76 -0.87 -4.02
C TYR A 72 -11.32 -1.22 -2.65
N GLU A 73 -12.53 -0.74 -2.38
CA GLU A 73 -13.26 -0.99 -1.15
C GLU A 73 -13.83 -2.40 -1.14
N HIS A 74 -13.45 -3.19 -0.13
CA HIS A 74 -13.97 -4.54 0.06
C HIS A 74 -15.43 -4.47 0.50
N PRO A 75 -16.39 -5.01 -0.28
CA PRO A 75 -17.79 -4.97 0.09
C PRO A 75 -18.09 -5.92 1.25
N GLU A 76 -19.19 -5.68 1.97
CA GLU A 76 -19.67 -6.58 3.05
C GLU A 76 -19.95 -8.01 2.55
N ALA A 77 -20.27 -8.17 1.26
CA ALA A 77 -20.42 -9.49 0.65
C ALA A 77 -19.04 -10.08 0.32
N THR A 78 -18.68 -11.16 1.01
CA THR A 78 -17.34 -11.78 1.00
C THR A 78 -16.82 -12.22 -0.38
N ARG A 79 -17.66 -12.31 -1.41
CA ARG A 79 -17.27 -12.76 -2.76
C ARG A 79 -17.88 -11.95 -3.91
N SER A 80 -18.21 -10.68 -3.66
CA SER A 80 -18.67 -9.79 -4.75
C SER A 80 -17.57 -9.59 -5.80
N GLN A 81 -17.95 -9.62 -7.07
CA GLN A 81 -17.02 -9.46 -8.21
C GLN A 81 -16.73 -8.00 -8.57
N HIS A 82 -17.35 -7.03 -7.87
CA HIS A 82 -17.21 -5.62 -8.18
C HIS A 82 -16.98 -4.81 -6.90
N TRP A 83 -15.71 -4.58 -6.60
CA TRP A 83 -15.30 -3.71 -5.53
C TRP A 83 -15.38 -2.27 -6.00
N ARG A 84 -15.71 -1.36 -5.07
CA ARG A 84 -15.85 0.05 -5.42
C ARG A 84 -14.48 0.69 -5.50
N PHE A 85 -14.12 1.23 -6.65
CA PHE A 85 -12.85 1.93 -6.82
C PHE A 85 -12.94 3.39 -6.36
N HIS A 86 -11.99 3.81 -5.52
CA HIS A 86 -11.79 5.16 -5.04
C HIS A 86 -10.48 5.70 -5.57
N GLN A 87 -10.55 6.68 -6.47
CA GLN A 87 -9.39 7.21 -7.16
C GLN A 87 -8.54 8.12 -6.25
N HIS A 88 -7.26 7.80 -6.10
CA HIS A 88 -6.26 8.67 -5.46
C HIS A 88 -4.85 8.30 -5.95
N LYS A 89 -4.04 9.29 -6.35
CA LYS A 89 -2.69 9.03 -6.86
C LYS A 89 -1.69 8.87 -5.70
N PHE A 90 -1.30 7.63 -5.43
CA PHE A 90 -0.27 7.28 -4.44
C PHE A 90 1.15 7.18 -5.01
N SER A 91 1.33 7.43 -6.31
CA SER A 91 2.63 7.49 -6.98
C SER A 91 2.56 8.32 -8.27
N HIS A 92 3.70 8.46 -8.98
CA HIS A 92 3.80 9.09 -10.30
C HIS A 92 3.87 8.04 -11.44
N ASP A 93 4.03 8.52 -12.69
CA ASP A 93 4.17 7.83 -14.00
C ASP A 93 4.22 6.29 -14.03
N ARG A 94 5.15 5.65 -13.30
CA ARG A 94 5.46 4.22 -13.42
C ARG A 94 4.96 3.35 -12.25
N GLY A 95 4.25 3.93 -11.29
CA GLY A 95 3.84 3.21 -10.08
C GLY A 95 4.91 3.21 -8.99
N GLY A 96 4.54 2.67 -7.82
CA GLY A 96 5.41 2.55 -6.64
C GLY A 96 5.99 1.15 -6.46
N ALA A 97 6.62 0.90 -5.31
CA ALA A 97 6.90 -0.45 -4.81
C ALA A 97 5.74 -0.94 -3.95
N GLN A 98 5.90 -2.08 -3.26
CA GLN A 98 4.94 -2.57 -2.27
C GLN A 98 4.47 -1.43 -1.35
N MET A 99 3.14 -1.28 -1.25
CA MET A 99 2.49 -0.23 -0.46
C MET A 99 2.06 -0.80 0.89
N TYR A 100 2.10 0.04 1.92
CA TYR A 100 1.71 -0.33 3.28
C TYR A 100 0.53 0.50 3.72
N VAL A 101 -0.37 -0.12 4.48
CA VAL A 101 -1.54 0.52 5.06
C VAL A 101 -1.46 0.38 6.57
N MET A 102 -1.38 1.50 7.29
CA MET A 102 -1.32 1.53 8.75
C MET A 102 -1.50 2.93 9.30
N ASP A 103 -1.90 3.04 10.56
CA ASP A 103 -1.90 4.29 11.33
C ASP A 103 -0.45 4.77 11.60
N VAL A 104 0.00 5.78 10.85
CA VAL A 104 1.36 6.33 10.94
C VAL A 104 1.48 7.35 12.04
N ASP A 105 0.47 8.21 12.23
CA ASP A 105 0.55 9.36 13.15
C ASP A 105 -0.17 9.14 14.51
N ASN A 106 -0.80 7.97 14.68
CA ASN A 106 -1.55 7.54 15.84
C ASN A 106 -2.83 8.37 16.07
N ASP A 107 -3.55 8.72 15.02
CA ASP A 107 -4.87 9.35 15.12
C ASP A 107 -6.04 8.34 15.01
N GLY A 108 -5.72 7.07 14.75
CA GLY A 108 -6.67 5.96 14.72
C GLY A 108 -7.19 5.62 13.33
N ASP A 109 -6.68 6.27 12.29
CA ASP A 109 -7.05 6.01 10.91
C ASP A 109 -5.91 5.33 10.11
N SER A 110 -6.23 4.70 8.99
CA SER A 110 -5.25 3.95 8.18
C SER A 110 -4.67 4.81 7.07
N ASP A 111 -3.38 5.14 7.21
CA ASP A 111 -2.62 5.85 6.18
C ASP A 111 -2.03 4.91 5.13
N VAL A 112 -1.58 5.49 4.00
CA VAL A 112 -0.89 4.73 2.94
C VAL A 112 0.56 5.17 2.82
N ILE A 113 1.51 4.24 2.86
CA ILE A 113 2.93 4.49 2.55
C ILE A 113 3.25 3.90 1.18
N SER A 114 3.88 4.71 0.33
CA SER A 114 4.20 4.34 -1.04
C SER A 114 5.51 4.95 -1.51
N ALA A 115 6.25 4.19 -2.34
CA ALA A 115 7.30 4.77 -3.15
C ALA A 115 6.66 5.60 -4.27
N LEU A 116 7.13 6.84 -4.46
CA LEU A 116 6.55 7.74 -5.46
C LEU A 116 6.95 7.34 -6.89
N ASN A 117 8.04 6.60 -7.05
CA ASN A 117 8.49 6.02 -8.31
C ASN A 117 9.36 4.78 -8.03
N GLY A 118 8.84 3.59 -8.34
CA GLY A 118 9.50 2.30 -8.05
C GLY A 118 10.87 2.09 -8.72
N HIS A 119 11.20 2.89 -9.74
CA HIS A 119 12.51 2.90 -10.41
C HIS A 119 13.18 4.28 -10.38
N GLY A 120 12.66 5.18 -9.56
CA GLY A 120 13.11 6.56 -9.43
C GLY A 120 13.31 6.92 -7.97
N TRP A 121 12.91 8.13 -7.59
CA TRP A 121 13.12 8.62 -6.23
C TRP A 121 11.79 8.85 -5.53
N GLY A 122 11.87 8.81 -4.20
CA GLY A 122 10.85 9.37 -3.34
C GLY A 122 10.03 8.32 -2.59
N LEU A 123 9.76 8.67 -1.35
CA LEU A 123 8.93 7.91 -0.42
C LEU A 123 8.00 8.91 0.26
N ALA A 124 6.72 8.57 0.35
CA ALA A 124 5.74 9.39 1.04
C ALA A 124 4.80 8.51 1.84
N TRP A 125 4.24 9.09 2.90
CA TRP A 125 2.99 8.62 3.46
C TRP A 125 1.89 9.59 3.07
N PHE A 126 0.69 9.05 2.99
CA PHE A 126 -0.53 9.74 2.60
C PHE A 126 -1.43 9.63 3.81
N GLU A 127 -1.46 10.71 4.59
CA GLU A 127 -2.29 10.85 5.79
C GLU A 127 -3.74 10.76 5.38
N GLN A 128 -4.46 9.78 5.90
CA GLN A 128 -5.88 9.68 5.63
C GLN A 128 -6.61 10.80 6.40
N GLN A 129 -7.67 11.32 5.79
CA GLN A 129 -8.54 12.30 6.41
C GLN A 129 -9.97 11.97 6.07
N GLN A 130 -10.77 11.78 7.12
CA GLN A 130 -12.17 11.43 6.99
C GLN A 130 -13.09 12.59 7.35
N GLU A 131 -13.93 12.99 6.39
CA GLU A 131 -15.05 13.91 6.60
C GLU A 131 -16.37 13.15 6.35
N GLY A 132 -16.96 12.63 7.43
CA GLY A 132 -18.13 11.75 7.34
C GLY A 132 -17.79 10.42 6.64
N LYS A 133 -18.36 10.16 5.46
CA LYS A 133 -18.05 8.96 4.65
C LYS A 133 -17.01 9.23 3.56
N LYS A 134 -16.52 10.46 3.45
CA LYS A 134 -15.57 10.85 2.42
C LYS A 134 -14.16 10.69 2.97
N ILE A 135 -13.38 9.84 2.32
CA ILE A 135 -11.96 9.66 2.60
C ILE A 135 -11.17 10.49 1.59
N SER A 136 -10.16 11.20 2.09
CA SER A 136 -9.18 11.92 1.29
C SER A 136 -7.79 11.67 1.87
N PHE A 137 -6.74 12.03 1.13
CA PHE A 137 -5.39 11.87 1.63
C PHE A 137 -4.55 13.12 1.47
N VAL A 138 -3.77 13.45 2.50
CA VAL A 138 -2.77 14.50 2.51
C VAL A 138 -1.39 13.88 2.38
N LYS A 139 -0.68 14.22 1.31
CA LYS A 139 0.65 13.67 1.05
C LYS A 139 1.70 14.35 1.91
N HIS A 140 2.44 13.54 2.66
CA HIS A 140 3.62 13.91 3.42
C HIS A 140 4.85 13.21 2.88
N ARG A 141 5.74 14.00 2.28
CA ARG A 141 6.96 13.44 1.68
C ARG A 141 7.96 13.08 2.78
N MET A 142 8.33 11.81 2.84
CA MET A 142 9.37 11.30 3.75
C MET A 142 10.77 11.44 3.14
N MET A 143 10.87 11.25 1.83
CA MET A 143 12.14 11.30 1.09
C MET A 143 11.93 11.91 -0.29
N GLY A 144 12.84 12.80 -0.69
CA GLY A 144 12.88 13.42 -2.02
C GLY A 144 13.88 12.72 -2.96
N ASP A 145 14.50 13.50 -3.84
CA ASP A 145 15.60 13.05 -4.68
C ASP A 145 16.97 13.47 -4.12
N ARG A 146 18.04 13.10 -4.84
CA ARG A 146 19.42 13.40 -4.45
C ARG A 146 19.72 14.90 -4.29
N SER A 147 19.04 15.78 -5.02
CA SER A 147 19.26 17.23 -4.90
C SER A 147 18.78 17.79 -3.55
N GLU A 148 17.93 17.03 -2.85
CA GLU A 148 17.34 17.43 -1.59
C GLU A 148 17.91 16.68 -0.38
N GLU A 149 18.98 15.89 -0.56
CA GLU A 149 19.69 15.19 0.52
C GLU A 149 20.07 16.13 1.67
N GLN A 150 20.52 17.36 1.36
CA GLN A 150 20.85 18.37 2.37
C GLN A 150 19.65 18.77 3.25
N LYS A 151 18.41 18.60 2.77
CA LYS A 151 17.19 18.94 3.52
C LYS A 151 16.64 17.77 4.33
N PHE A 152 16.74 16.54 3.81
CA PHE A 152 16.11 15.35 4.40
C PHE A 152 17.11 14.34 4.99
N GLY A 153 18.42 14.61 4.86
CA GLY A 153 19.52 13.83 5.43
C GLY A 153 19.90 12.58 4.65
N VAL A 154 18.99 12.01 3.84
CA VAL A 154 19.23 10.82 3.01
C VAL A 154 18.37 10.85 1.74
N ALA A 155 18.86 10.19 0.67
CA ALA A 155 18.10 9.96 -0.56
C ALA A 155 18.43 8.56 -1.11
N PHE A 156 17.40 7.81 -1.48
CA PHE A 156 17.53 6.47 -2.09
C PHE A 156 16.75 6.43 -3.40
N SER A 157 17.41 5.95 -4.45
CA SER A 157 16.79 5.69 -5.75
C SER A 157 16.40 4.23 -5.88
N GLN A 158 15.39 3.97 -6.70
CA GLN A 158 14.94 2.64 -7.08
C GLN A 158 14.48 1.82 -5.87
N VAL A 159 13.65 2.43 -5.02
CA VAL A 159 12.99 1.69 -3.94
C VAL A 159 12.09 0.64 -4.59
N SER A 160 12.54 -0.61 -4.60
CA SER A 160 11.80 -1.75 -5.16
C SER A 160 10.98 -2.49 -4.10
N GLY A 161 11.23 -2.17 -2.83
CA GLY A 161 10.49 -2.72 -1.68
C GLY A 161 10.71 -1.87 -0.44
N VAL A 162 9.64 -1.74 0.33
CA VAL A 162 9.66 -1.31 1.74
C VAL A 162 9.43 -2.62 2.50
N GLU A 163 10.24 -2.96 3.51
CA GLU A 163 10.12 -4.18 4.31
C GLU A 163 10.15 -3.86 5.80
N GLY A 164 9.33 -4.56 6.59
CA GLY A 164 9.42 -4.55 8.05
C GLY A 164 9.20 -3.17 8.65
N LEU A 165 7.99 -2.65 8.50
CA LEU A 165 7.62 -1.36 9.06
C LEU A 165 7.18 -1.55 10.52
N CYS A 166 7.93 -0.96 11.45
CA CYS A 166 7.55 -0.97 12.85
C CYS A 166 7.66 0.42 13.48
N ARG A 167 6.70 0.72 14.36
CA ARG A 167 6.77 1.89 15.23
C ARG A 167 7.75 1.61 16.35
N ILE A 168 8.72 2.49 16.54
CA ILE A 168 9.75 2.35 17.59
C ILE A 168 9.36 3.08 18.89
N ASN A 169 8.42 4.03 18.84
CA ASN A 169 8.05 4.85 19.99
C ASN A 169 6.75 4.38 20.66
N GLY A 170 6.66 4.52 21.99
CA GLY A 170 5.49 4.13 22.78
C GLY A 170 4.22 4.97 22.48
N PRO A 171 3.04 4.49 22.91
CA PRO A 171 1.72 5.00 22.49
C PRO A 171 1.47 6.49 22.79
N ASN A 172 2.20 7.09 23.73
CA ASN A 172 1.98 8.46 24.20
C ASN A 172 2.94 9.51 23.59
N THR A 173 3.61 9.20 22.49
CA THR A 173 4.55 10.13 21.83
C THR A 173 3.88 10.82 20.65
N ARG A 174 4.04 12.15 20.54
CA ARG A 174 3.64 12.96 19.36
C ARG A 174 4.58 12.77 18.14
N GLU A 175 5.52 11.84 18.25
CA GLU A 175 6.52 11.53 17.24
C GLU A 175 6.42 10.04 16.89
N ALA A 176 6.02 9.72 15.67
CA ALA A 176 6.08 8.36 15.16
C ALA A 176 7.46 8.14 14.53
N SER A 177 8.24 7.22 15.08
CA SER A 177 9.46 6.74 14.41
C SER A 177 9.14 5.43 13.70
N LEU A 178 9.12 5.46 12.38
CA LEU A 178 8.99 4.29 11.53
C LEU A 178 10.40 3.78 11.22
N LEU A 179 10.67 2.53 11.55
CA LEU A 179 11.82 1.82 10.99
C LEU A 179 11.35 1.10 9.74
N THR A 180 12.04 1.29 8.63
CA THR A 180 11.83 0.45 7.47
C THR A 180 13.16 0.05 6.85
N ARG A 181 13.17 -1.15 6.27
CA ARG A 181 14.23 -1.58 5.39
C ARG A 181 13.81 -1.26 3.96
N LEU A 182 14.61 -0.43 3.29
CA LEU A 182 14.45 -0.16 1.86
C LEU A 182 15.34 -1.13 1.08
N VAL A 183 14.75 -1.78 0.09
CA VAL A 183 15.48 -2.56 -0.92
C VAL A 183 15.67 -1.68 -2.14
N CYS A 184 16.93 -1.36 -2.46
CA CYS A 184 17.32 -0.67 -3.68
C CYS A 184 18.20 -1.61 -4.52
N GLN A 185 18.26 -1.37 -5.84
CA GLN A 185 18.89 -2.28 -6.81
C GLN A 185 20.27 -2.83 -6.41
N ASP A 186 21.09 -2.03 -5.71
CA ASP A 186 22.47 -2.40 -5.35
C ASP A 186 22.80 -2.33 -3.85
N GLU A 187 21.85 -1.88 -3.00
CA GLU A 187 22.10 -1.68 -1.57
C GLU A 187 20.84 -1.94 -0.72
N ARG A 188 21.04 -2.47 0.49
CA ARG A 188 20.01 -2.56 1.53
C ARG A 188 20.27 -1.48 2.55
N ALA A 189 19.36 -0.52 2.67
CA ALA A 189 19.44 0.53 3.67
C ALA A 189 18.36 0.33 4.73
N VAL A 190 18.73 0.48 5.99
CA VAL A 190 17.77 0.62 7.08
C VAL A 190 17.60 2.11 7.32
N VAL A 191 16.40 2.61 7.08
CA VAL A 191 16.08 4.03 7.25
C VAL A 191 15.18 4.17 8.46
N LYS A 192 15.61 4.99 9.42
CA LYS A 192 14.74 5.45 10.51
C LYS A 192 14.09 6.76 10.06
N ILE A 193 12.78 6.74 9.85
CA ILE A 193 11.99 7.90 9.47
C ILE A 193 11.33 8.43 10.74
N MET A 194 11.58 9.69 11.08
CA MET A 194 10.89 10.37 12.19
C MET A 194 9.79 11.25 11.62
N VAL A 195 8.55 10.88 11.92
CA VAL A 195 7.33 11.66 11.62
C VAL A 195 6.97 12.46 12.88
N ARG A 196 6.74 13.76 12.71
CA ARG A 196 6.35 14.68 13.78
C ARG A 196 4.98 15.26 13.45
N ARG A 197 4.09 15.33 14.43
CA ARG A 197 2.85 16.11 14.33
C ARG A 197 3.19 17.60 14.16
N GLY A 198 2.60 18.22 13.14
CA GLY A 198 2.61 19.69 12.94
C GLY A 198 1.73 20.43 13.95
#